data_AF-A0A2Z6ZWQ8-F1
#
_entry.id   AF-A0A2Z6ZWQ8-F1
#
_cell.length_a   1.000
_cell.length_b   1.000
_cell.length_c   1.000
_cell.angle_alpha   90.00
_cell.angle_beta   90.00
_cell.angle_gamma   90.00
#
_symmetry.space_group_name_H-M   'P 1'
#
loop_
_entity.id
_entity.type
_entity.pdbx_description
1 polymer ?
#
loop_
_entity_poly.entity_id
_entity_poly.type
_entity_poly.pdbx_seq_one_letter_code
_entity_poly.pdbx_strand_id
1 'polypeptide(L)'
;MQTHLAAQDDDMWSVITDGPMKIMKINIEFATTDGAPEYVEKRRHEYTNEEKNKANLDNVARDILHKTLDKICSAKSKPVPLPRRFGRG
;
A
#
# COMPACT_ATOMS: atom_id res chain seq x y z
N MET A 1 -20.32 -26.96 0.01
CA MET A 1 -19.07 -26.39 0.56
C MET A 1 -18.71 -25.08 -0.15
N GLN A 2 -19.61 -24.09 -0.10
CA GLN A 2 -19.43 -22.79 -0.78
C GLN A 2 -19.60 -21.60 0.19
N THR A 3 -20.03 -21.88 1.42
CA THR A 3 -20.33 -20.90 2.47
C THR A 3 -19.09 -20.24 3.06
N HIS A 4 -17.93 -20.89 2.99
CA HIS A 4 -16.68 -20.34 3.52
C HIS A 4 -15.98 -19.34 2.58
N LEU A 5 -16.23 -19.43 1.26
CA LEU A 5 -15.65 -18.49 0.29
C LEU A 5 -16.39 -17.15 0.29
N ALA A 6 -17.73 -17.18 0.34
CA ALA A 6 -18.55 -15.97 0.38
C ALA A 6 -18.24 -15.09 1.61
N ALA A 7 -18.10 -15.71 2.79
CA ALA A 7 -17.82 -14.98 4.04
C ALA A 7 -16.45 -14.27 4.04
N GLN A 8 -15.42 -14.83 3.37
CA GLN A 8 -14.12 -14.17 3.27
C GLN A 8 -14.16 -12.96 2.32
N ASP A 9 -14.97 -13.05 1.28
CA ASP A 9 -15.14 -11.95 0.33
C ASP A 9 -15.95 -10.81 1.00
N ASP A 10 -16.96 -11.14 1.83
CA ASP A 10 -17.71 -10.19 2.64
C ASP A 10 -16.83 -9.45 3.67
N ASP A 11 -15.94 -10.16 4.39
CA ASP A 11 -15.04 -9.54 5.38
C ASP A 11 -14.00 -8.63 4.74
N MET A 12 -13.45 -8.99 3.57
CA MET A 12 -12.51 -8.13 2.84
C MET A 12 -13.17 -6.85 2.32
N TRP A 13 -14.45 -6.89 1.99
CA TRP A 13 -15.20 -5.71 1.58
C TRP A 13 -15.32 -4.69 2.71
N SER A 14 -15.44 -5.13 3.96
CA SER A 14 -15.47 -4.24 5.13
C SER A 14 -14.21 -3.38 5.26
N VAL A 15 -13.04 -3.88 4.84
CA VAL A 15 -11.77 -3.12 4.88
C VAL A 15 -11.72 -2.01 3.83
N ILE A 16 -12.42 -2.19 2.70
CA ILE A 16 -12.58 -1.18 1.66
C ILE A 16 -13.67 -0.17 2.04
N THR A 17 -14.81 -0.64 2.58
CA THR A 17 -15.95 0.22 2.90
C THR A 17 -15.79 0.98 4.20
N ASP A 18 -15.19 0.37 5.21
CA ASP A 18 -15.13 0.88 6.58
C ASP A 18 -13.70 0.91 7.15
N GLY A 19 -12.78 0.16 6.57
CA GLY A 19 -11.37 0.15 6.93
C GLY A 19 -10.54 1.32 6.36
N PRO A 20 -9.22 1.30 6.58
CA PRO A 20 -8.31 2.39 6.23
C PRO A 20 -7.95 2.47 4.74
N MET A 21 -8.46 1.57 3.89
CA MET A 21 -8.08 1.51 2.49
C MET A 21 -8.82 2.56 1.66
N LYS A 22 -8.09 3.28 0.81
CA LYS A 22 -8.60 4.36 -0.04
C LYS A 22 -8.26 4.08 -1.49
N ILE A 23 -9.25 4.15 -2.37
CA ILE A 23 -9.04 4.04 -3.82
C ILE A 23 -8.75 5.44 -4.37
N MET A 24 -7.69 5.58 -5.15
CA MET A 24 -7.32 6.85 -5.79
C MET A 24 -7.76 6.86 -7.26
N LYS A 25 -8.11 8.04 -7.78
CA LYS A 25 -8.31 8.30 -9.21
C LYS A 25 -7.32 9.34 -9.70
N ILE A 26 -7.03 9.29 -10.99
CA ILE A 26 -6.28 10.35 -11.68
C ILE A 26 -7.05 11.65 -11.54
N ASN A 27 -6.34 12.70 -11.15
CA ASN A 27 -6.88 14.03 -11.12
C ASN A 27 -6.74 14.66 -12.51
N ILE A 28 -7.87 14.91 -13.18
CA ILE A 28 -7.86 15.60 -14.48
C ILE A 28 -7.35 17.05 -14.38
N GLU A 29 -7.47 17.65 -13.19
CA GLU A 29 -6.99 19.01 -12.93
C GLU A 29 -5.47 19.07 -12.81
N PHE A 30 -4.80 17.92 -12.66
CA PHE A 30 -3.33 17.83 -12.70
C PHE A 30 -2.76 18.38 -14.01
N ALA A 31 -3.46 18.16 -15.12
CA ALA A 31 -3.03 18.63 -16.44
C ALA A 31 -3.26 20.13 -16.66
N THR A 32 -4.12 20.77 -15.86
CA THR A 32 -4.55 22.16 -16.06
C THR A 32 -4.09 23.12 -14.97
N THR A 33 -3.76 22.60 -13.78
CA THR A 33 -3.42 23.40 -12.61
C THR A 33 -2.03 23.05 -12.11
N ASP A 34 -1.14 24.04 -12.12
CA ASP A 34 0.21 23.87 -11.57
C ASP A 34 0.13 23.65 -10.05
N GLY A 35 0.76 22.57 -9.59
CA GLY A 35 0.74 22.14 -8.18
C GLY A 35 -0.49 21.34 -7.74
N ALA A 36 -1.41 20.98 -8.64
CA ALA A 36 -2.46 20.01 -8.30
C ALA A 36 -1.86 18.62 -8.03
N PRO A 37 -2.47 17.80 -7.16
CA PRO A 37 -2.04 16.41 -6.96
C PRO A 37 -2.41 15.55 -8.18
N GLU A 38 -1.51 14.66 -8.60
CA GLU A 38 -1.73 13.72 -9.71
C GLU A 38 -2.87 12.73 -9.43
N TYR A 39 -3.04 12.36 -8.16
CA TYR A 39 -4.07 11.43 -7.70
C TYR A 39 -4.91 12.03 -6.59
N VAL A 40 -6.23 11.86 -6.69
CA VAL A 40 -7.20 12.26 -5.67
C VAL A 40 -8.00 11.07 -5.17
N GLU A 41 -8.41 11.10 -3.91
CA GLU A 41 -9.22 10.03 -3.32
C GLU A 41 -10.59 9.95 -4.02
N LYS A 42 -10.95 8.76 -4.51
CA LYS A 42 -12.31 8.47 -4.98
C LYS A 42 -13.27 8.45 -3.79
N ARG A 43 -14.47 8.98 -3.98
CA ARG A 43 -15.54 8.80 -3.00
C ARG A 43 -15.95 7.33 -2.95
N ARG A 44 -16.27 6.81 -1.76
CA ARG A 44 -16.63 5.39 -1.55
C ARG A 44 -17.80 4.91 -2.43
N HIS A 45 -18.76 5.77 -2.74
CA HIS A 45 -19.88 5.44 -3.61
C HIS A 45 -19.52 5.37 -5.11
N GLU A 46 -18.35 5.86 -5.51
CA GLU A 46 -17.83 5.78 -6.88
C GLU A 46 -17.01 4.49 -7.13
N TYR A 47 -16.79 3.67 -6.10
CA TYR A 47 -15.98 2.45 -6.21
C TYR A 47 -16.70 1.41 -7.05
N THR A 48 -16.07 0.96 -8.14
CA THR A 48 -16.62 -0.09 -8.99
C THR A 48 -16.41 -1.48 -8.37
N ASN A 49 -17.17 -2.48 -8.81
CA ASN A 49 -17.00 -3.87 -8.34
C ASN A 49 -15.62 -4.44 -8.70
N GLU A 50 -15.03 -3.97 -9.80
CA GLU A 50 -13.71 -4.39 -10.26
C GLU A 50 -12.60 -3.78 -9.40
N GLU A 51 -12.78 -2.54 -8.95
CA GLU A 51 -11.91 -1.91 -7.96
C GLU A 51 -12.03 -2.57 -6.58
N LYS A 52 -13.22 -3.05 -6.24
CA LYS A 52 -13.49 -3.87 -5.04
C LYS A 52 -13.04 -5.33 -5.18
N ASN A 53 -12.45 -5.72 -6.30
CA ASN A 53 -12.02 -7.10 -6.52
C ASN A 53 -10.88 -7.48 -5.58
N LYS A 54 -11.01 -8.66 -4.97
CA LYS A 54 -10.03 -9.30 -4.10
C LYS A 54 -8.61 -9.38 -4.68
N ALA A 55 -8.46 -9.55 -6.00
CA ALA A 55 -7.14 -9.58 -6.63
C ALA A 55 -6.36 -8.26 -6.44
N ASN A 56 -7.04 -7.12 -6.40
CA ASN A 56 -6.41 -5.82 -6.14
C ASN A 56 -5.99 -5.70 -4.67
N LEU A 57 -6.80 -6.21 -3.75
CA LEU A 57 -6.44 -6.30 -2.33
C LEU A 57 -5.19 -7.15 -2.11
N ASP A 58 -5.12 -8.31 -2.76
CA ASP A 58 -3.95 -9.18 -2.69
C ASP A 58 -2.69 -8.50 -3.22
N ASN A 59 -2.81 -7.72 -4.30
CA ASN A 59 -1.68 -6.96 -4.85
C ASN A 59 -1.21 -5.85 -3.89
N VAL A 60 -2.14 -5.13 -3.25
CA VAL A 60 -1.80 -4.12 -2.22
C VAL A 60 -1.16 -4.77 -1.00
N ALA A 61 -1.71 -5.90 -0.52
CA ALA A 61 -1.13 -6.65 0.59
C ALA A 61 0.28 -7.15 0.28
N ARG A 62 0.50 -7.67 -0.94
CA ARG A 62 1.84 -8.06 -1.41
C ARG A 62 2.78 -6.86 -1.47
N ASP A 63 2.37 -5.73 -2.05
CA ASP A 63 3.20 -4.52 -2.13
C ASP A 63 3.62 -4.01 -0.74
N ILE A 64 2.69 -3.97 0.23
CA ILE A 64 2.98 -3.61 1.62
C ILE A 64 4.00 -4.59 2.24
N LEU A 65 3.79 -5.89 2.05
CA LEU A 65 4.70 -6.93 2.53
C LEU A 65 6.09 -6.77 1.91
N HIS A 66 6.18 -6.60 0.59
CA HIS A 66 7.42 -6.38 -0.13
C HIS A 66 8.16 -5.13 0.37
N LYS A 67 7.48 -3.98 0.48
CA LYS A 67 8.07 -2.74 1.01
C LYS A 67 8.56 -2.88 2.46
N THR A 68 7.84 -3.65 3.27
CA THR A 68 8.22 -3.90 4.67
C THR A 68 9.46 -4.80 4.73
N LEU A 69 9.49 -5.86 3.94
CA LEU A 69 10.63 -6.76 3.84
C LEU A 69 11.87 -6.04 3.30
N ASP A 70 11.73 -5.21 2.26
CA ASP A 70 12.83 -4.39 1.71
C ASP A 70 13.42 -3.47 2.76
N LYS A 71 12.57 -2.81 3.58
CA LYS A 71 13.03 -1.98 4.69
C LYS A 71 13.78 -2.78 5.75
N ILE A 72 13.29 -3.97 6.11
CA ILE A 72 13.94 -4.85 7.09
C ILE A 72 15.30 -5.35 6.56
N CYS A 73 15.35 -5.80 5.31
CA CYS A 73 16.59 -6.26 4.67
C CYS A 73 17.61 -5.13 4.51
N SER A 74 17.16 -3.94 4.12
CA SER A 74 18.01 -2.74 4.01
C SER A 74 18.50 -2.24 5.36
N ALA A 75 17.75 -2.45 6.46
CA ALA A 75 18.20 -2.10 7.80
C ALA A 75 19.32 -3.03 8.31
N LYS A 76 19.36 -4.28 7.85
CA LYS A 76 20.38 -5.27 8.22
C LYS A 76 21.72 -5.10 7.51
N SER A 77 21.78 -4.32 6.43
CA SER A 77 23.02 -4.11 5.66
C SER A 77 23.83 -2.88 6.09
N LYS A 78 23.41 -2.13 7.12
CA LYS A 78 24.23 -1.02 7.63
C LYS A 78 25.51 -1.59 8.26
N PRO A 79 26.70 -1.30 7.72
CA PRO A 79 27.94 -1.77 8.32
C PRO A 79 28.07 -1.13 9.70
N VAL A 80 28.23 -1.97 10.73
CA VAL A 80 28.69 -1.51 12.05
C VAL A 80 29.99 -0.75 11.83
N PRO A 81 30.11 0.53 12.26
CA PRO A 81 31.37 1.24 12.15
C PRO A 81 32.41 0.44 12.94
N LEU A 82 33.40 -0.12 12.23
CA LEU A 82 34.55 -0.72 12.90
C LEU A 82 35.17 0.36 13.80
N PRO A 83 35.48 0.03 15.07
CA PRO A 83 36.07 1.00 15.98
C PRO A 83 37.33 1.57 15.34
N ARG A 84 37.35 2.90 15.11
CA ARG A 84 38.52 3.62 14.62
C ARG A 84 39.63 3.39 15.66
N ARG A 85 40.64 2.60 15.31
CA ARG A 85 41.87 2.50 16.10
C ARG A 85 42.57 3.86 16.00
N PHE A 86 42.32 4.73 16.98
CA PHE A 86 43.21 5.86 17.25
C PHE A 86 44.55 5.29 17.73
N GLY A 87 45.63 5.79 17.13
CA GLY A 87 46.96 5.21 17.21
C GLY A 87 47.55 5.17 18.61
N ARG A 88 48.61 4.36 18.75
CA ARG A 88 49.68 4.62 19.73
C ARG A 88 50.86 5.16 18.94
N GLY A 89 51.41 6.27 19.42
CA GLY A 89 52.63 6.88 18.92
C GLY A 89 53.89 6.12 19.33
#